data_AF-A0A938MTY1-F1
#
_entry.id   AF-A0A938MTY1-F1
#
_cell.length_a   1.000
_cell.length_b   1.000
_cell.length_c   1.000
_cell.angle_alpha   90.00
_cell.angle_beta   90.00
_cell.angle_gamma   90.00
#
_symmetry.space_group_name_H-M   'P 1'
#
loop_
_entity.id
_entity.type
_entity.pdbx_description
1 polymer ?
#
loop_
_entity_poly.entity_id
_entity_poly.type
_entity_poly.pdbx_seq_one_letter_code
_entity_poly.pdbx_strand_id
1 'polypeptide(L)' 'MLNERHLCRILSEYFDYYHNSRPHLSLDRNSPNPRAVELPSLGQVISTAQVGGLHHRYSRAA' A
#
# COMPACT_ATOMS: atom_id res chain seq x y z
N MET A 1 -20.97 11.44 4.06
CA MET A 1 -21.68 12.01 2.90
C MET A 1 -20.84 11.77 1.65
N LEU A 2 -21.44 11.21 0.60
CA LEU A 2 -20.78 11.07 -0.69
C LEU A 2 -20.83 12.43 -1.40
N ASN A 3 -19.68 13.06 -1.56
CA ASN A 3 -19.49 14.33 -2.25
C ASN A 3 -18.12 14.36 -2.93
N GLU A 4 -17.81 15.45 -3.63
CA GLU A 4 -16.53 15.62 -4.32
C GLU A 4 -15.31 15.41 -3.39
N ARG A 5 -15.33 15.99 -2.18
CA ARG A 5 -14.22 15.81 -1.21
C ARG A 5 -14.05 14.35 -0.81
N HIS A 6 -15.16 13.63 -0.63
CA HIS A 6 -15.14 12.21 -0.35
C HIS A 6 -14.52 11.42 -1.52
N LEU A 7 -14.90 11.74 -2.76
CA LEU A 7 -14.32 11.11 -3.95
C LEU A 7 -12.82 11.38 -4.05
N CYS A 8 -12.39 12.65 -3.91
CA CYS A 8 -10.98 13.02 -3.96
C CYS A 8 -10.16 12.27 -2.91
N ARG A 9 -10.66 12.15 -1.67
CA ARG A 9 -9.99 11.38 -0.63
C ARG A 9 -9.80 9.91 -1.02
N ILE A 10 -10.85 9.25 -1.51
CA ILE A 10 -10.78 7.84 -1.92
C ILE A 10 -9.82 7.65 -3.09
N LEU A 11 -9.84 8.54 -4.09
CA LEU A 11 -8.93 8.45 -5.23
C LEU A 11 -7.48 8.68 -4.82
N SER A 12 -7.20 9.65 -3.94
CA SER A 12 -5.85 9.85 -3.41
C SER A 12 -5.35 8.62 -2.66
N GLU A 13 -6.16 8.05 -1.75
CA GLU A 13 -5.81 6.82 -1.03
C GLU A 13 -5.58 5.64 -1.99
N TYR A 14 -6.38 5.54 -3.04
CA TYR A 14 -6.22 4.51 -4.06
C TYR A 14 -4.94 4.69 -4.88
N PHE A 15 -4.61 5.91 -5.30
CA PHE A 15 -3.38 6.18 -6.03
C PHE A 15 -2.15 5.90 -5.18
N ASP A 16 -2.16 6.27 -3.89
CA ASP A 16 -1.06 5.94 -2.98
C ASP A 16 -0.88 4.43 -2.83
N TYR A 17 -1.98 3.68 -2.70
CA TYR A 17 -1.95 2.22 -2.71
C TYR A 17 -1.41 1.65 -4.03
N TYR A 18 -1.91 2.14 -5.16
CA TYR A 18 -1.55 1.66 -6.48
C TYR A 18 -0.05 1.84 -6.74
N HIS A 19 0.48 3.04 -6.53
CA HIS A 19 1.87 3.35 -6.85
C HIS A 19 2.86 2.72 -5.87
N ASN A 20 2.49 2.51 -4.61
CA ASN A 20 3.46 2.14 -3.56
C ASN A 20 3.26 0.76 -2.92
N SER A 21 2.12 0.11 -3.13
CA SER A 21 1.78 -1.14 -2.42
C SER A 21 1.23 -2.25 -3.32
N ARG A 22 0.45 -1.91 -4.35
CA ARG A 22 -0.24 -2.90 -5.19
C ARG A 22 0.77 -3.75 -5.95
N PRO A 23 0.72 -5.08 -5.86
CA PRO A 23 1.64 -5.93 -6.60
C PRO A 23 1.21 -6.05 -8.08
N HIS A 24 2.16 -5.90 -8.99
CA HIS A 24 1.97 -6.10 -10.43
C HIS A 24 2.81 -7.27 -10.92
N LEU A 25 2.19 -8.24 -11.60
CA LEU A 25 2.90 -9.44 -12.10
C LEU A 25 4.00 -9.08 -13.11
N SER A 26 3.78 -8.07 -13.96
CA SER A 26 4.76 -7.59 -14.93
C SER A 26 5.95 -6.84 -14.30
N LEU A 27 5.88 -6.55 -13.00
CA LEU A 27 6.92 -5.87 -12.23
C LEU A 27 7.47 -6.79 -11.12
N ASP A 28 7.53 -8.09 -11.36
CA ASP A 28 8.00 -9.08 -10.38
C ASP A 28 7.27 -9.00 -9.03
N ARG A 29 5.96 -8.73 -9.08
CA ARG A 29 5.08 -8.51 -7.93
C ARG A 29 5.44 -7.28 -7.08
N ASN A 30 6.24 -6.35 -7.59
CA ASN A 30 6.38 -5.00 -7.03
C ASN A 30 5.24 -4.07 -7.45
N SER A 31 5.16 -2.94 -6.76
CA SER A 31 4.40 -1.76 -7.17
C SER A 31 5.17 -0.93 -8.21
N PRO A 32 4.49 0.00 -8.91
CA PRO A 32 5.14 0.92 -9.85
C PRO A 32 6.33 1.66 -9.25
N ASN A 33 6.21 2.10 -8.00
CA ASN A 33 7.35 2.51 -7.19
C ASN A 33 7.89 1.27 -6.47
N PRO A 34 9.05 0.73 -6.89
CA PRO A 34 9.57 -0.50 -6.32
C PRO A 34 10.01 -0.30 -4.88
N ARG A 35 9.96 -1.37 -4.10
CA ARG A 35 10.38 -1.40 -2.70
C ARG A 35 11.37 -2.52 -2.46
N ALA A 36 12.26 -2.33 -1.48
CA ALA A 36 13.20 -3.38 -1.09
C ALA A 36 12.47 -4.56 -0.45
N VAL A 37 13.03 -5.76 -0.60
CA VAL A 37 12.54 -6.94 0.12
C VAL A 37 12.92 -6.80 1.59
N GLU A 38 11.92 -6.96 2.45
CA GLU A 38 12.11 -6.79 3.89
C GLU A 38 12.42 -8.14 4.55
N LEU A 39 13.69 -8.30 4.96
CA LEU A 39 14.18 -9.52 5.59
C LEU A 39 13.61 -9.72 7.00
N PRO A 40 13.49 -10.97 7.49
CA PRO A 40 13.03 -11.25 8.85
C PRO A 40 13.84 -10.55 9.95
N SER A 41 15.11 -10.23 9.70
CA SER A 41 15.98 -9.50 10.63
C SER A 41 15.59 -8.03 10.86
N LEU A 42 14.72 -7.47 10.01
CA LEU A 42 14.24 -6.08 10.13
C LEU A 42 13.12 -5.89 11.16
N GLY A 43 12.87 -6.90 12.00
CA GLY A 43 11.91 -6.82 13.09
C GLY A 43 10.54 -7.43 12.79
N GLN A 44 9.56 -7.02 13.58
CA GLN A 44 8.22 -7.63 13.57
C GLN A 44 7.41 -7.16 12.37
N VAL A 45 6.47 -8.00 11.93
CA VAL A 45 5.54 -7.63 10.85
C VAL A 45 4.49 -6.67 11.41
N ILE A 46 4.34 -5.54 10.74
CA ILE A 46 3.35 -4.49 11.00
C ILE A 46 2.37 -4.47 9.84
N SER A 47 1.08 -4.38 10.15
CA SER A 47 0.00 -4.22 9.18
C SER A 47 -0.45 -2.76 9.14
N THR A 48 -0.40 -2.14 7.97
CA THR A 48 -0.94 -0.78 7.75
C THR A 48 -2.18 -0.86 6.88
N ALA A 49 -3.31 -0.36 7.38
CA ALA A 49 -4.55 -0.29 6.62
C ALA A 49 -4.47 0.75 5.49
N GLN A 50 -5.01 0.41 4.32
CA GLN A 50 -5.04 1.26 3.13
C GLN A 50 -6.45 1.23 2.52
N VAL A 51 -6.82 2.31 1.82
CA VAL A 51 -8.09 2.43 1.08
C VAL A 51 -9.29 2.07 1.98
N GLY A 52 -9.41 2.75 3.12
CA GLY A 52 -10.47 2.47 4.10
C GLY A 52 -10.42 1.07 4.76
N GLY A 53 -9.29 0.37 4.69
CA GLY A 53 -9.11 -0.97 5.28
C GLY A 53 -9.44 -2.13 4.34
N LEU A 54 -9.74 -1.85 3.07
CA LEU A 54 -9.97 -2.87 2.05
C LEU A 54 -8.66 -3.59 1.64
N HIS A 55 -7.53 -2.92 1.83
CA HIS A 55 -6.21 -3.44 1.55
C HIS A 55 -5.27 -3.20 2.73
N HIS A 56 -4.34 -4.11 2.95
CA HIS A 56 -3.28 -3.96 3.94
C HIS A 56 -1.90 -4.04 3.27
N ARG A 57 -1.01 -3.14 3.69
CA ARG A 57 0.43 -3.30 3.46
C ARG A 57 1.05 -3.95 4.69
N TYR A 58 1.77 -5.03 4.47
CA TYR A 58 2.58 -5.67 5.48
C TYR A 58 4.03 -5.26 5.29
N SER A 59 4.62 -4.69 6.34
CA SER A 59 6.04 -4.33 6.38
C SER A 59 6.69 -4.78 7.68
N ARG A 60 8.01 -4.71 7.80
CA ARG A 60 8.81 -4.99 8.98
C ARG A 60 9.46 -3.70 9.47
N ALA A 61 9.34 -3.43 10.76
CA ALA A 61 10.07 -2.36 11.43
C ALA A 61 10.74 -2.91 12.70
N ALA A 62 11.93 -2.39 12.98
CA ALA A 62 12.74 -2.69 14.15
C ALA A 62 12.45 -1.71 15.28
#